data_AF-A0A662VML9-F1
#
_entry.id   AF-A0A662VML9-F1
#
_cell.length_a   1.000
_cell.length_b   1.000
_cell.length_c   1.000
_cell.angle_alpha   90.00
_cell.angle_beta   90.00
_cell.angle_gamma   90.00
#
_symmetry.space_group_name_H-M   'P 1'
#
loop_
_entity.id
_entity.type
_entity.pdbx_description
1 polymer ?
#
loop_
_entity_poly.entity_id
_entity_poly.type
_entity_poly.pdbx_seq_one_letter_code
_entity_poly.pdbx_strand_id
1 'polypeptide(L)'
;ILSDDLSEDEINQFIENTKKVINERLLKWQYNDKRKIYKLELKVETPVPEYVVRIICEYNPRNGKTKFALLLNDRRIRCLEYGPTVRHKNPNGTKIRGLHKHTWTDLYEDRVAYVPGNFDTTSLEKAFRCFVDECNIEFKGKLLPIRIPTRQEVLDV
;
A
#
# COMPACT_ATOMS: atom_id res chain seq x y z
N ILE A 1 21.48 7.80 22.05
CA ILE A 1 20.84 8.35 20.85
C ILE A 1 20.83 7.20 19.86
N LEU A 2 19.74 6.45 19.79
CA LEU A 2 19.55 5.47 18.71
C LEU A 2 19.41 6.32 17.45
N SER A 3 20.18 6.04 16.40
CA SER A 3 20.00 6.74 15.13
C SER A 3 18.61 6.42 14.60
N ASP A 4 17.77 7.45 14.47
CA ASP A 4 16.39 7.37 13.95
C ASP A 4 16.32 6.99 12.46
N ASP A 5 17.46 6.75 11.81
CA ASP A 5 17.57 6.40 10.40
C ASP A 5 18.03 4.96 10.25
N LEU A 6 17.07 4.08 9.92
CA LEU A 6 17.33 2.74 9.44
C LEU A 6 17.91 2.83 8.03
N SER A 7 18.95 2.04 7.78
CA SER A 7 19.51 1.84 6.45
C SER A 7 18.55 1.09 5.52
N GLU A 8 18.82 1.14 4.23
CA GLU A 8 18.10 0.41 3.19
C GLU A 8 18.09 -1.09 3.48
N ASP A 9 19.23 -1.64 3.93
CA ASP A 9 19.35 -3.05 4.30
C ASP A 9 18.49 -3.41 5.51
N GLU A 10 18.47 -2.57 6.56
CA GLU A 10 17.61 -2.78 7.73
C GLU A 10 16.12 -2.71 7.36
N ILE A 11 15.74 -1.78 6.49
CA ILE A 11 14.36 -1.66 6.00
C ILE A 11 13.97 -2.86 5.14
N ASN A 12 14.85 -3.31 4.24
CA ASN A 12 14.61 -4.49 3.41
C ASN A 12 14.51 -5.76 4.27
N GLN A 13 15.42 -5.92 5.25
CA GLN A 13 15.36 -7.00 6.23
C GLN A 13 14.04 -6.97 7.02
N PHE A 14 13.59 -5.79 7.44
CA PHE A 14 12.32 -5.65 8.13
C PHE A 14 11.14 -6.03 7.23
N ILE A 15 11.11 -5.57 5.97
CA ILE A 15 10.04 -5.88 5.02
C ILE A 15 9.99 -7.38 4.75
N GLU A 16 11.12 -8.00 4.37
CA GLU A 16 11.14 -9.35 3.80
C GLU A 16 11.20 -10.44 4.87
N ASN A 17 11.91 -10.19 5.98
CA ASN A 17 12.30 -11.27 6.90
C ASN A 17 11.65 -11.16 8.29
N THR A 18 11.11 -9.99 8.66
CA THR A 18 10.35 -9.87 9.91
C THR A 18 8.90 -10.28 9.69
N LYS A 19 8.42 -11.34 10.37
CA LYS A 19 7.02 -11.71 10.32
C LYS A 19 6.14 -10.64 10.97
N LYS A 20 5.12 -10.19 10.26
CA LYS A 20 4.14 -9.18 10.70
C LYS A 20 2.73 -9.73 10.60
N VAL A 21 1.74 -9.12 11.27
CA VAL A 21 0.36 -9.64 11.31
C VAL A 21 -0.67 -8.52 11.22
N ILE A 22 -1.75 -8.76 10.46
CA ILE A 22 -2.99 -7.97 10.52
C ILE A 22 -4.08 -8.87 11.11
N ASN A 23 -4.61 -8.50 12.28
CA ASN A 23 -5.55 -9.33 13.03
C ASN A 23 -7.02 -9.07 12.66
N GLU A 24 -7.31 -7.94 12.01
CA GLU A 24 -8.66 -7.58 11.61
C GLU A 24 -9.24 -8.58 10.61
N ARG A 25 -10.41 -9.14 10.93
CA ARG A 25 -11.04 -10.18 10.09
C ARG A 25 -11.72 -9.61 8.85
N LEU A 26 -12.27 -8.40 8.94
CA LEU A 26 -13.03 -7.76 7.86
C LEU A 26 -12.56 -6.32 7.67
N LEU A 27 -11.94 -6.04 6.53
CA LEU A 27 -11.45 -4.72 6.19
C LEU A 27 -12.48 -4.00 5.31
N LYS A 28 -12.92 -2.83 5.76
CA LYS A 28 -13.95 -2.02 5.10
C LYS A 28 -13.38 -0.70 4.64
N TRP A 29 -13.50 -0.43 3.35
CA TRP A 29 -13.17 0.87 2.79
C TRP A 29 -14.09 1.96 3.35
N GLN A 30 -13.51 3.12 3.64
CA GLN A 30 -14.22 4.32 4.04
C GLN A 30 -14.13 5.35 2.91
N TYR A 31 -15.26 5.94 2.54
CA TYR A 31 -15.26 7.01 1.54
C TYR A 31 -14.82 8.32 2.19
N ASN A 32 -13.81 8.96 1.61
CA ASN A 32 -13.34 10.28 1.98
C ASN A 32 -13.95 11.31 1.01
N ASP A 33 -14.95 12.05 1.47
CA ASP A 33 -15.67 12.98 0.62
C ASP A 33 -14.80 14.15 0.11
N LYS A 34 -13.92 14.69 0.97
CA LYS A 34 -13.03 15.81 0.61
C LYS A 34 -12.09 15.46 -0.55
N ARG A 35 -11.52 14.25 -0.53
CA ARG A 35 -10.58 13.78 -1.56
C ARG A 35 -11.27 13.00 -2.68
N LYS A 36 -12.57 12.67 -2.53
CA LYS A 36 -13.36 11.83 -3.44
C LYS A 36 -12.67 10.49 -3.75
N ILE A 37 -12.11 9.86 -2.70
CA ILE A 37 -11.43 8.55 -2.77
C ILE A 37 -11.95 7.64 -1.68
N TYR A 38 -11.76 6.33 -1.85
CA TYR A 38 -11.89 5.36 -0.77
C TYR A 38 -10.54 5.19 -0.08
N LYS A 39 -10.52 5.20 1.25
CA LYS A 39 -9.34 4.99 2.08
C LYS A 39 -9.58 3.85 3.07
N LEU A 40 -8.54 3.11 3.37
CA LEU A 40 -8.46 2.17 4.48
C LEU A 40 -7.11 2.37 5.18
N GLU A 41 -7.11 2.35 6.50
CA GLU A 41 -5.91 2.46 7.31
C GLU A 41 -5.89 1.31 8.32
N LEU A 42 -4.77 0.59 8.37
CA LEU A 42 -4.63 -0.66 9.12
C LEU A 42 -3.43 -0.55 10.04
N LYS A 43 -3.59 -1.01 11.27
CA LYS A 43 -2.45 -1.31 12.13
C LYS A 43 -1.85 -2.65 11.68
N VAL A 44 -0.52 -2.73 11.69
CA VAL A 44 0.20 -3.98 11.48
C VAL A 44 0.98 -4.27 12.75
N GLU A 45 0.77 -5.46 13.31
CA GLU A 45 1.53 -5.93 14.46
C GLU A 45 2.88 -6.48 14.00
N THR A 46 3.90 -6.21 14.81
CA THR A 46 5.30 -6.57 14.56
C THR A 46 5.92 -7.06 15.88
N PRO A 47 6.88 -8.02 15.83
CA PRO A 47 7.63 -8.43 17.02
C PRO A 47 8.61 -7.36 17.52
N VAL A 48 8.81 -6.28 16.77
CA VAL A 48 9.71 -5.16 17.12
C VAL A 48 8.90 -4.05 17.79
N PRO A 49 8.89 -3.93 19.13
CA PRO A 49 7.95 -3.07 19.86
C PRO A 49 8.14 -1.57 19.64
N GLU A 50 9.35 -1.14 19.30
CA GLU A 50 9.68 0.25 18.96
C GLU A 50 9.13 0.70 17.60
N TYR A 51 8.65 -0.22 16.76
CA TYR A 51 8.18 0.09 15.42
C TYR A 51 6.66 0.27 15.38
N VAL A 52 6.23 1.45 14.94
CA VAL A 52 4.83 1.73 14.60
C VAL A 52 4.63 1.44 13.11
N VAL A 53 3.90 0.36 12.82
CA VAL A 53 3.70 -0.12 11.45
C VAL A 53 2.24 0.03 11.05
N ARG A 54 2.01 0.62 9.87
CA ARG A 54 0.67 0.82 9.31
C ARG A 54 0.63 0.48 7.83
N ILE A 55 -0.53 0.06 7.35
CA ILE A 55 -0.82 0.08 5.92
C ILE A 55 -1.86 1.16 5.64
N ILE A 56 -1.60 1.98 4.63
CA ILE A 56 -2.58 2.90 4.05
C ILE A 56 -2.94 2.40 2.65
N CYS A 57 -4.22 2.15 2.44
CA CYS A 57 -4.78 1.80 1.14
C CYS A 57 -5.65 2.95 0.64
N GLU A 58 -5.50 3.29 -0.65
CA GLU A 58 -6.32 4.30 -1.33
C GLU A 58 -6.81 3.76 -2.67
N TYR A 59 -8.06 4.06 -3.01
CA TYR A 59 -8.64 3.81 -4.33
C TYR A 59 -9.38 5.05 -4.82
N ASN A 60 -9.02 5.54 -6.00
CA ASN A 60 -9.69 6.64 -6.66
C ASN A 60 -10.65 6.11 -7.75
N PRO A 61 -11.97 6.20 -7.54
CA PRO A 61 -12.95 5.67 -8.50
C PRO A 61 -12.96 6.42 -9.83
N ARG A 62 -12.49 7.67 -9.88
CA ARG A 62 -12.51 8.49 -11.10
C ARG A 62 -11.51 8.03 -12.15
N ASN A 63 -10.34 7.53 -11.73
CA ASN A 63 -9.24 7.20 -12.63
C ASN A 63 -8.68 5.78 -12.41
N GLY A 64 -9.31 4.99 -11.53
CA GLY A 64 -8.92 3.63 -11.21
C GLY A 64 -7.55 3.51 -10.53
N LYS A 65 -6.97 4.61 -10.03
CA LYS A 65 -5.69 4.56 -9.30
C LYS A 65 -5.92 3.88 -7.96
N THR A 66 -5.17 2.81 -7.74
CA THR A 66 -5.05 2.13 -6.45
C THR A 66 -3.65 2.30 -5.89
N LYS A 67 -3.54 2.46 -4.58
CA LYS A 67 -2.29 2.55 -3.84
C LYS A 67 -2.38 1.72 -2.56
N PHE A 68 -1.37 0.90 -2.29
CA PHE A 68 -1.15 0.27 -0.97
C PHE A 68 0.23 0.65 -0.49
N ALA A 69 0.35 1.25 0.69
CA ALA A 69 1.61 1.72 1.25
C ALA A 69 1.83 1.13 2.64
N LEU A 70 2.99 0.50 2.84
CA LEU A 70 3.49 0.11 4.16
C LEU A 70 4.29 1.27 4.73
N LEU A 71 3.92 1.68 5.93
CA LEU A 71 4.58 2.74 6.67
C LEU A 71 5.24 2.17 7.92
N LEU A 72 6.47 2.62 8.20
CA LEU A 72 7.22 2.37 9.42
C LEU A 72 7.57 3.73 10.04
N ASN A 73 7.10 3.99 11.26
CA ASN A 73 7.28 5.27 11.95
C ASN A 73 6.95 6.48 11.04
N ASP A 74 5.80 6.40 10.35
CA ASP A 74 5.28 7.37 9.38
C ASP A 74 6.06 7.51 8.05
N ARG A 75 7.16 6.79 7.87
CA ARG A 75 7.91 6.74 6.61
C ARG A 75 7.36 5.64 5.70
N ARG A 76 7.12 5.94 4.42
CA ARG A 76 6.66 4.95 3.43
C ARG A 76 7.84 4.11 2.98
N ILE A 77 7.91 2.86 3.43
CA ILE A 77 9.04 1.95 3.14
C ILE A 77 8.75 0.99 1.97
N ARG A 78 7.48 0.78 1.63
CA ARG A 78 7.05 -0.02 0.46
C ARG A 78 5.73 0.52 -0.05
N CYS A 79 5.57 0.59 -1.36
CA CYS A 79 4.30 1.03 -1.95
C CYS A 79 4.00 0.29 -3.24
N LEU A 80 2.79 -0.20 -3.40
CA LEU A 80 2.23 -0.61 -4.69
C LEU A 80 1.39 0.53 -5.23
N GLU A 81 1.53 0.85 -6.52
CA GLU A 81 0.59 1.69 -7.25
C GLU A 81 0.20 1.02 -8.58
N TYR A 82 -1.09 1.03 -8.92
CA TYR A 82 -1.57 0.50 -10.19
C TYR A 82 -2.85 1.19 -10.66
N GLY A 83 -3.13 1.08 -11.96
CA GLY A 83 -4.27 1.71 -12.62
C GLY A 83 -3.88 2.34 -13.96
N PRO A 84 -4.86 2.69 -14.82
CA PRO A 84 -4.62 3.08 -16.20
C PRO A 84 -3.86 4.42 -16.34
N THR A 85 -3.98 5.30 -15.35
CA THR A 85 -3.37 6.64 -15.37
C THR A 85 -2.12 6.76 -14.53
N VAL A 86 -1.76 5.68 -13.84
CA VAL A 86 -0.65 5.62 -12.91
C VAL A 86 0.67 5.66 -13.69
N ARG A 87 1.59 6.50 -13.23
CA ARG A 87 2.88 6.73 -13.86
C ARG A 87 3.89 7.21 -12.83
N HIS A 88 5.15 6.85 -13.03
CA HIS A 88 6.27 7.27 -12.20
C HIS A 88 7.49 7.60 -13.05
N LYS A 89 8.34 8.51 -12.56
CA LYS A 89 9.65 8.80 -13.13
C LYS A 89 10.69 8.59 -12.03
N ASN A 90 11.54 7.58 -12.22
CA ASN A 90 12.66 7.30 -11.32
C ASN A 90 13.67 8.45 -11.33
N PRO A 91 14.51 8.58 -10.27
CA PRO A 91 15.57 9.58 -10.19
C PRO A 91 16.53 9.54 -11.39
N ASN A 92 16.84 8.34 -11.89
CA ASN A 92 17.67 8.13 -13.09
C ASN A 92 16.97 8.50 -14.42
N GLY A 93 15.74 9.00 -14.38
CA GLY A 93 14.97 9.43 -15.54
C GLY A 93 14.07 8.35 -16.16
N THR A 94 14.21 7.08 -15.78
CA THR A 94 13.39 5.97 -16.28
C THR A 94 11.92 6.20 -15.96
N LYS A 95 11.04 5.98 -16.94
CA LYS A 95 9.59 6.18 -16.79
C LYS A 95 8.88 4.84 -16.73
N ILE A 96 8.01 4.67 -15.74
CA ILE A 96 7.16 3.49 -15.56
C ILE A 96 5.70 3.91 -15.68
N ARG A 97 4.88 3.09 -16.34
CA ARG A 97 3.43 3.32 -16.51
C ARG A 97 2.66 2.11 -16.01
N GLY A 98 1.49 2.36 -15.44
CA GLY A 98 0.63 1.32 -14.88
C GLY A 98 1.18 0.77 -13.57
N LEU A 99 1.07 -0.55 -13.41
CA LEU A 99 1.50 -1.29 -12.22
C LEU A 99 3.00 -1.10 -11.94
N HIS A 100 3.31 -0.59 -10.75
CA HIS A 100 4.67 -0.49 -10.26
C HIS A 100 4.70 -0.49 -8.73
N LYS A 101 5.89 -0.72 -8.18
CA LYS A 101 6.14 -0.65 -6.75
C LYS A 101 7.29 0.29 -6.46
N HIS A 102 7.12 1.09 -5.43
CA HIS A 102 8.18 1.89 -4.84
C HIS A 102 8.99 1.05 -3.85
N THR A 103 10.29 1.28 -3.80
CA THR A 103 11.21 0.72 -2.81
C THR A 103 11.85 1.84 -2.04
N TRP A 104 12.09 1.63 -0.74
CA TRP A 104 12.99 2.48 0.01
C TRP A 104 14.41 2.29 -0.51
N THR A 105 15.16 3.39 -0.55
CA THR A 105 16.61 3.42 -0.74
C THR A 105 17.21 4.49 0.15
N ASP A 106 18.47 4.34 0.55
CA ASP A 106 19.12 5.36 1.40
C ASP A 106 19.24 6.72 0.70
N LEU A 107 19.45 6.70 -0.62
CA LEU A 107 19.70 7.92 -1.40
C LEU A 107 18.42 8.64 -1.84
N TYR A 108 17.34 7.90 -2.06
CA TYR A 108 16.13 8.44 -2.69
C TYR A 108 14.84 8.09 -1.94
N GLU A 109 14.94 7.47 -0.77
CA GLU A 109 13.79 7.02 0.02
C GLU A 109 12.85 6.21 -0.88
N ASP A 110 11.55 6.53 -0.89
CA ASP A 110 10.52 5.85 -1.69
C ASP A 110 10.47 6.24 -3.18
N ARG A 111 11.41 7.04 -3.68
CA ARG A 111 11.32 7.62 -5.02
C ARG A 111 11.79 6.67 -6.12
N VAL A 112 12.40 5.54 -5.78
CA VAL A 112 12.75 4.50 -6.75
C VAL A 112 11.60 3.52 -6.87
N ALA A 113 11.22 3.19 -8.11
CA ALA A 113 10.20 2.21 -8.40
C ALA A 113 10.61 1.21 -9.49
N TYR A 114 9.97 0.06 -9.48
CA TYR A 114 10.14 -1.02 -10.45
C TYR A 114 8.80 -1.66 -10.80
N VAL A 115 8.75 -2.35 -11.93
CA VAL A 115 7.58 -3.16 -12.32
C VAL A 115 7.69 -4.51 -11.58
N PRO A 116 6.74 -4.87 -10.69
CA PRO A 116 6.73 -6.21 -10.10
C PRO A 116 6.60 -7.27 -11.19
N GLY A 117 7.07 -8.49 -10.90
CA GLY A 117 6.77 -9.66 -11.72
C GLY A 117 5.29 -10.09 -11.63
N ASN A 118 5.04 -11.36 -11.37
CA ASN A 118 3.67 -11.90 -11.26
C ASN A 118 2.91 -11.28 -10.08
N PHE A 119 2.11 -10.23 -10.34
CA PHE A 119 1.29 -9.54 -9.34
C PHE A 119 -0.17 -9.50 -9.82
N ASP A 120 -1.08 -10.09 -9.07
CA ASP A 120 -2.49 -10.21 -9.47
C ASP A 120 -3.27 -8.94 -9.08
N THR A 121 -3.55 -8.08 -10.08
CA THR A 121 -4.38 -6.88 -9.90
C THR A 121 -5.81 -7.03 -10.41
N THR A 122 -6.30 -8.26 -10.61
CA THR A 122 -7.66 -8.51 -11.12
C THR A 122 -8.75 -8.11 -10.14
N SER A 123 -8.44 -8.01 -8.85
CA SER A 123 -9.31 -7.41 -7.83
C SER A 123 -8.49 -6.68 -6.76
N LEU A 124 -9.14 -5.77 -6.01
CA LEU A 124 -8.51 -5.11 -4.87
C LEU A 124 -8.04 -6.11 -3.81
N GLU A 125 -8.83 -7.16 -3.55
CA GLU A 125 -8.49 -8.20 -2.57
C GLU A 125 -7.23 -8.98 -3.00
N LYS A 126 -7.16 -9.40 -4.27
CA LYS A 126 -6.01 -10.13 -4.78
C LYS A 126 -4.74 -9.27 -4.79
N ALA A 127 -4.85 -8.02 -5.24
CA ALA A 127 -3.74 -7.08 -5.21
C ALA A 127 -3.25 -6.83 -3.78
N PHE A 128 -4.19 -6.71 -2.83
CA PHE A 128 -3.86 -6.52 -1.41
C PHE A 128 -3.15 -7.75 -0.85
N ARG A 129 -3.61 -8.96 -1.17
CA ARG A 129 -2.94 -10.22 -0.77
C ARG A 129 -1.52 -10.30 -1.31
N CYS A 130 -1.32 -10.08 -2.61
CA CYS A 130 0.04 -10.04 -3.18
C CYS A 130 0.94 -9.01 -2.47
N PHE A 131 0.39 -7.86 -2.09
CA PHE A 131 1.15 -6.82 -1.39
C PHE A 131 1.57 -7.23 0.02
N VAL A 132 0.64 -7.77 0.83
CA VAL A 132 0.93 -8.18 2.21
C VAL A 132 1.82 -9.42 2.26
N ASP A 133 1.64 -10.36 1.33
CA ASP A 133 2.47 -11.57 1.23
C ASP A 133 3.93 -11.21 0.94
N GLU A 134 4.15 -10.30 -0.01
CA GLU A 134 5.49 -9.77 -0.32
C GLU A 134 6.14 -9.05 0.87
N CYS A 135 5.35 -8.36 1.69
CA CYS A 135 5.84 -7.66 2.87
C CYS A 135 5.98 -8.57 4.11
N ASN A 136 5.87 -9.90 3.94
CA ASN A 136 5.88 -10.88 5.02
C ASN A 136 4.88 -10.56 6.14
N ILE A 137 3.68 -10.13 5.73
CA ILE A 137 2.55 -9.79 6.62
C ILE A 137 1.48 -10.89 6.49
N GLU A 138 1.25 -11.61 7.58
CA GLU A 138 0.17 -12.59 7.66
C GLU A 138 -1.19 -11.88 7.76
N PHE A 139 -2.09 -12.17 6.81
CA PHE A 139 -3.47 -11.66 6.81
C PHE A 139 -4.47 -12.79 6.50
N LYS A 140 -5.21 -13.21 7.53
CA LYS A 140 -6.25 -14.25 7.44
C LYS A 140 -7.67 -13.70 7.23
N GLY A 141 -7.81 -12.38 7.18
CA GLY A 141 -9.10 -11.72 6.99
C GLY A 141 -9.53 -11.63 5.52
N LYS A 142 -10.53 -10.78 5.29
CA LYS A 142 -11.06 -10.45 3.97
C LYS A 142 -11.12 -8.94 3.76
N LEU A 143 -10.63 -8.49 2.60
CA LEU A 143 -10.86 -7.13 2.13
C LEU A 143 -12.21 -7.08 1.42
N LEU A 144 -13.17 -6.33 1.97
CA LEU A 144 -14.47 -6.20 1.33
C LEU A 144 -14.36 -5.37 0.05
N PRO A 145 -15.13 -5.70 -1.00
CA PRO A 145 -15.17 -4.91 -2.22
C PRO A 145 -15.71 -3.50 -1.92
N ILE A 146 -15.31 -2.55 -2.76
CA ILE A 146 -15.88 -1.20 -2.72
C ILE A 146 -17.26 -1.24 -3.36
N ARG A 147 -18.29 -0.86 -2.59
CA ARG A 147 -19.61 -0.56 -3.15
C ARG A 147 -19.60 0.89 -3.63
N ILE A 148 -19.63 1.07 -4.94
CA ILE A 148 -19.90 2.38 -5.54
C ILE A 148 -21.43 2.53 -5.56
N PRO A 149 -22.00 3.53 -4.86
CA PRO A 149 -23.44 3.78 -4.94
C PRO A 149 -23.84 4.06 -6.38
N THR A 150 -24.99 3.52 -6.77
CA THR A 150 -25.58 3.83 -8.07
C THR A 150 -26.03 5.29 -8.14
N ARG A 151 -26.15 5.83 -9.35
CA ARG A 151 -26.63 7.21 -9.55
C ARG A 151 -28.01 7.44 -8.92
N GLN A 152 -28.88 6.43 -8.90
CA GLN A 152 -30.21 6.50 -8.30
C GLN A 152 -30.14 6.66 -6.77
N GLU A 153 -29.32 5.86 -6.10
CA GLU A 153 -29.14 5.92 -4.64
C GLU A 153 -28.54 7.24 -4.14
N VAL A 154 -27.88 8.01 -5.01
CA VAL A 154 -27.33 9.34 -4.69
C VAL A 154 -28.38 10.44 -4.84
N LEU A 155 -29.39 10.24 -5.70
CA LEU A 155 -30.45 11.23 -5.96
C LEU A 155 -31.62 11.12 -4.98
N ASP A 156 -31.76 9.99 -4.29
CA ASP A 156 -32.83 9.71 -3.32
C ASP A 156 -32.48 10.17 -1.87
N VAL A 157 -31.44 11.00 -1.71
CA VAL A 157 -30.96 11.59 -0.43
C VAL A 157 -31.00 13.11 -0.51
#